data_AF-A0A1H9X8I3-F1
#
_entry.id   AF-A0A1H9X8I3-F1
#
_cell.length_a   1.000
_cell.length_b   1.000
_cell.length_c   1.000
_cell.angle_alpha   90.00
_cell.angle_beta   90.00
_cell.angle_gamma   90.00
#
_symmetry.space_group_name_H-M   'P 1'
#
loop_
_entity.id
_entity.type
_entity.pdbx_description
1 polymer ?
#
loop_
_entity_poly.entity_id
_entity_poly.type
_entity_poly.pdbx_seq_one_letter_code
_entity_poly.pdbx_strand_id
1 'polypeptide(L)'
;MGLMGNLVGAELRKTTTTGLWWGLLIPTAVLALGWGLATGLLGQFFVDFASSGDVDEVSDFLGVTPDQWKVSLFGMARAINISTIFPMIFGAMAISGEISRRTITTTFLTAPSRMHALLAKMLVYVLWGAIYGLAIMLFLGIGVVITSDSGQLPDAGGWAMLTLVCVLSSILMTMFGVGVGALVPNVAGAIVLLLIYFVVIENVVHGVLAYLQVPAVIGFLPNGSINGLTGSVAVDLFLSSAGVVPTEIEDVLRAIAGAAGAQDWWLSGIVFLGWAGVVFAGGWAVTQSKDIT
;
A
#
# COMPACT_ATOMS: atom_id res chain seq x y z
N MET A 1 22.20 22.43 13.83
CA MET A 1 21.61 21.23 13.20
C MET A 1 22.74 20.29 12.82
N GLY A 2 22.65 19.00 13.15
CA GLY A 2 23.68 18.02 12.77
C GLY A 2 23.73 17.79 11.25
N LEU A 3 24.82 17.21 10.74
CA LEU A 3 25.05 16.94 9.31
C LEU A 3 23.84 16.26 8.63
N MET A 4 23.19 15.32 9.31
CA MET A 4 22.00 14.63 8.83
C MET A 4 20.78 15.57 8.67
N GLY A 5 20.59 16.52 9.60
CA GLY A 5 19.50 17.48 9.55
C GLY A 5 19.60 18.42 8.34
N ASN A 6 20.82 18.81 7.97
CA ASN A 6 21.06 19.64 6.78
C ASN A 6 20.74 18.88 5.47
N LEU A 7 21.10 17.59 5.39
CA LEU A 7 20.77 16.75 4.24
C LEU A 7 19.26 16.54 4.08
N VAL A 8 18.57 16.24 5.19
CA VAL A 8 17.10 16.11 5.20
C VAL A 8 16.44 17.42 4.77
N GLY A 9 16.90 18.57 5.29
CA GLY A 9 16.39 19.88 4.90
C GLY A 9 16.60 20.20 3.42
N ALA A 10 17.77 19.87 2.86
CA ALA A 10 18.06 20.06 1.45
C ALA A 10 17.15 19.20 0.55
N GLU A 11 16.91 17.95 0.96
CA GLU A 11 16.08 17.02 0.20
C GLU A 11 14.58 17.38 0.31
N LEU A 12 14.11 17.86 1.47
CA LEU A 12 12.77 18.45 1.60
C LEU A 12 12.59 19.66 0.70
N ARG A 13 13.58 20.55 0.63
CA ARG A 13 13.52 21.70 -0.27
C ARG A 13 13.46 21.26 -1.73
N LYS A 14 14.21 20.24 -2.12
CA LYS A 14 14.19 19.71 -3.49
C LYS A 14 12.84 19.09 -3.84
N THR A 15 12.30 18.24 -2.97
CA THR A 15 11.00 17.60 -3.23
C THR A 15 9.88 18.64 -3.32
N THR A 16 9.84 19.61 -2.40
CA THR A 16 8.80 20.66 -2.38
C THR A 16 8.91 21.69 -3.51
N THR A 17 10.13 22.01 -4.00
CA THR A 17 10.30 22.94 -5.13
C THR A 17 10.01 22.32 -6.48
N THR A 18 10.02 20.98 -6.58
CA THR A 18 9.60 20.27 -7.79
C THR A 18 8.10 20.04 -7.81
N GLY A 19 7.49 20.05 -8.99
CA GLY A 19 6.06 19.75 -9.12
C GLY A 19 5.69 18.27 -8.95
N LEU A 20 6.66 17.41 -8.63
CA LEU A 20 6.48 15.96 -8.64
C LEU A 20 5.57 15.46 -7.51
N TRP A 21 5.69 16.05 -6.31
CA TRP A 21 4.95 15.61 -5.14
C TRP A 21 3.44 15.84 -5.31
N TRP A 22 3.01 16.98 -5.87
CA TRP A 22 1.60 17.23 -6.15
C TRP A 22 1.15 16.60 -7.46
N GLY A 23 2.05 16.48 -8.45
CA GLY A 23 1.77 15.85 -9.74
C GLY A 23 1.38 14.37 -9.61
N LEU A 24 1.86 13.66 -8.59
CA LEU A 24 1.41 12.31 -8.25
C LEU A 24 0.34 12.27 -7.15
N LEU A 25 0.33 13.22 -6.22
CA LEU A 25 -0.67 13.26 -5.14
C LEU A 25 -2.07 13.56 -5.67
N ILE A 26 -2.22 14.41 -6.70
CA ILE A 26 -3.53 14.68 -7.32
C ILE A 26 -4.13 13.41 -7.96
N PRO A 27 -3.45 12.70 -8.88
CA PRO A 27 -3.94 11.42 -9.38
C PRO A 27 -4.24 10.40 -8.27
N THR A 28 -3.40 10.35 -7.23
CA THR A 28 -3.63 9.48 -6.07
C THR A 28 -4.94 9.81 -5.37
N ALA A 29 -5.20 11.09 -5.10
CA ALA A 29 -6.42 11.57 -4.47
C ALA A 29 -7.66 11.29 -5.31
N VAL A 30 -7.60 11.56 -6.62
CA VAL A 30 -8.69 11.30 -7.56
C VAL A 30 -9.00 9.80 -7.62
N LEU A 31 -7.96 8.96 -7.69
CA LEU A 31 -8.12 7.52 -7.76
C LEU A 31 -8.68 6.97 -6.43
N ALA A 32 -8.18 7.41 -5.28
CA ALA A 32 -8.68 7.02 -3.97
C ALA A 32 -10.15 7.43 -3.77
N LEU A 33 -10.52 8.65 -4.18
CA LEU A 33 -11.92 9.11 -4.16
C LEU A 33 -12.80 8.24 -5.06
N GLY A 34 -12.37 7.99 -6.30
CA GLY A 34 -13.10 7.15 -7.25
C GLY A 34 -13.32 5.73 -6.72
N TRP A 35 -12.29 5.12 -6.13
CA TRP A 35 -12.41 3.81 -5.47
C TRP A 35 -13.31 3.84 -4.24
N GLY A 36 -13.30 4.93 -3.47
CA GLY A 36 -14.20 5.09 -2.33
C GLY A 36 -15.66 5.16 -2.75
N LEU A 37 -15.96 5.97 -3.78
CA LEU A 37 -17.31 6.03 -4.37
C LEU A 37 -17.75 4.66 -4.90
N ALA A 38 -16.88 3.97 -5.64
CA ALA A 38 -17.18 2.64 -6.17
C ALA A 38 -17.41 1.62 -5.06
N THR A 39 -16.58 1.64 -4.01
CA THR A 39 -16.66 0.70 -2.89
C THR A 39 -17.96 0.87 -2.10
N GLY A 40 -18.37 2.10 -1.81
CA GLY A 40 -19.62 2.33 -1.09
C GLY A 40 -20.83 1.88 -1.90
N LEU A 41 -20.89 2.24 -3.19
CA LEU A 41 -21.97 1.79 -4.09
C LEU A 41 -22.02 0.26 -4.24
N LEU A 42 -20.86 -0.39 -4.38
CA LEU A 42 -20.79 -1.85 -4.45
C LEU A 42 -21.20 -2.52 -3.15
N GLY A 43 -20.85 -1.92 -2.00
CA GLY A 43 -21.28 -2.38 -0.68
C GLY A 43 -22.79 -2.33 -0.53
N GLN A 44 -23.41 -1.19 -0.86
CA GLN A 44 -24.86 -1.03 -0.85
C GLN A 44 -25.56 -2.02 -1.78
N PHE A 45 -25.11 -2.11 -3.03
CA PHE A 45 -25.66 -3.05 -3.99
C PHE A 45 -25.62 -4.49 -3.49
N PHE A 46 -24.52 -4.89 -2.85
CA PHE A 46 -24.38 -6.22 -2.29
C PHE A 46 -25.36 -6.46 -1.14
N VAL A 47 -25.52 -5.50 -0.23
CA VAL A 47 -26.46 -5.60 0.89
C VAL A 47 -27.91 -5.64 0.40
N ASP A 48 -28.28 -4.81 -0.57
CA ASP A 48 -29.63 -4.81 -1.17
C ASP A 48 -29.93 -6.13 -1.89
N PHE A 49 -28.95 -6.65 -2.64
CA PHE A 49 -29.06 -7.95 -3.30
C PHE A 49 -29.20 -9.08 -2.27
N ALA A 50 -28.39 -9.07 -1.21
CA ALA A 50 -28.49 -10.05 -0.13
C ALA A 50 -29.79 -9.93 0.66
N SER A 51 -30.37 -8.74 0.80
CA SER A 51 -31.64 -8.52 1.50
C SER A 51 -32.88 -8.87 0.67
N SER A 52 -32.73 -9.01 -0.65
CA SER A 52 -33.84 -9.31 -1.58
C SER A 52 -33.97 -10.78 -1.98
N GLY A 53 -32.99 -11.62 -1.62
CA GLY A 53 -33.12 -13.08 -1.65
C GLY A 53 -33.45 -13.64 -0.26
N ASP A 54 -33.98 -14.86 -0.19
CA ASP A 54 -34.02 -15.64 1.06
C ASP A 54 -32.57 -16.02 1.42
N VAL A 55 -31.85 -15.09 2.04
CA VAL A 55 -30.47 -15.27 2.53
C VAL A 55 -30.47 -15.68 4.01
N ASP A 56 -31.59 -16.25 4.46
CA ASP A 56 -31.81 -16.73 5.84
C ASP A 56 -30.68 -17.65 6.30
N GLU A 57 -30.20 -18.56 5.44
CA GLU A 57 -29.10 -19.47 5.78
C GLU A 57 -27.76 -18.74 6.02
N VAL A 58 -27.43 -17.68 5.27
CA VAL A 58 -26.16 -16.94 5.46
C VAL A 58 -26.26 -15.95 6.62
N SER A 59 -27.44 -15.35 6.83
CA SER A 59 -27.70 -14.46 7.97
C SER A 59 -27.72 -15.21 9.30
N ASP A 60 -28.37 -16.37 9.37
CA ASP A 60 -28.35 -17.25 10.55
C ASP A 60 -26.92 -17.76 10.82
N PHE A 61 -26.17 -18.01 9.76
CA PHE A 61 -24.81 -18.51 9.85
C PHE A 61 -23.78 -17.45 10.27
N LEU A 62 -23.85 -16.24 9.72
CA LEU A 62 -22.99 -15.13 10.12
C LEU A 62 -23.46 -14.46 11.42
N GLY A 63 -24.65 -14.80 11.92
CA GLY A 63 -25.23 -14.28 13.16
C GLY A 63 -25.57 -12.78 13.09
N VAL A 64 -25.63 -12.21 11.89
CA VAL A 64 -25.97 -10.80 11.64
C VAL A 64 -26.77 -10.69 10.35
N THR A 65 -27.77 -9.82 10.38
CA THR A 65 -28.59 -9.47 9.23
C THR A 65 -27.74 -8.73 8.18
N PRO A 66 -28.06 -8.86 6.87
CA PRO A 66 -27.23 -8.31 5.81
C PRO A 66 -27.03 -6.79 5.88
N ASP A 67 -27.98 -6.06 6.46
CA ASP A 67 -27.90 -4.61 6.68
C ASP A 67 -26.79 -4.19 7.64
N GLN A 68 -26.27 -5.12 8.46
CA GLN A 68 -25.14 -4.87 9.36
C GLN A 68 -23.79 -5.24 8.75
N TRP A 69 -23.75 -5.78 7.54
CA TRP A 69 -22.51 -6.20 6.90
C TRP A 69 -21.73 -5.00 6.36
N LYS A 70 -20.52 -4.82 6.89
CA LYS A 70 -19.60 -3.75 6.45
C LYS A 70 -18.78 -4.18 5.24
N VAL A 71 -19.45 -4.59 4.17
CA VAL A 71 -18.82 -5.12 2.93
C VAL A 71 -17.88 -4.09 2.28
N SER A 72 -18.15 -2.81 2.50
CA SER A 72 -17.29 -1.69 2.09
C SER A 72 -15.84 -1.83 2.60
N LEU A 73 -15.61 -2.49 3.75
CA LEU A 73 -14.26 -2.72 4.31
C LEU A 73 -13.32 -3.44 3.32
N PHE A 74 -13.84 -4.43 2.60
CA PHE A 74 -13.03 -5.19 1.63
C PHE A 74 -12.62 -4.32 0.44
N GLY A 75 -13.55 -3.52 -0.08
CA GLY A 75 -13.23 -2.57 -1.15
C GLY A 75 -12.28 -1.47 -0.69
N MET A 76 -12.38 -1.01 0.57
CA MET A 76 -11.45 -0.04 1.15
C MET A 76 -10.03 -0.59 1.23
N ALA A 77 -9.84 -1.83 1.70
CA ALA A 77 -8.53 -2.47 1.72
C ALA A 77 -7.91 -2.56 0.31
N ARG A 78 -8.71 -2.98 -0.69
CA ARG A 78 -8.28 -3.01 -2.10
C ARG A 78 -7.92 -1.63 -2.62
N ALA A 79 -8.74 -0.63 -2.32
CA ALA A 79 -8.52 0.76 -2.71
C ALA A 79 -7.20 1.31 -2.15
N ILE A 80 -6.88 1.00 -0.88
CA ILE A 80 -5.61 1.37 -0.26
C ILE A 80 -4.45 0.74 -1.05
N ASN A 81 -4.49 -0.58 -1.29
CA ASN A 81 -3.41 -1.29 -1.99
C ASN A 81 -3.15 -0.71 -3.39
N ILE A 82 -4.21 -0.48 -4.17
CA ILE A 82 -4.09 0.09 -5.52
C ILE A 82 -3.57 1.53 -5.45
N SER A 83 -4.05 2.34 -4.50
CA SER A 83 -3.65 3.75 -4.38
C SER A 83 -2.19 3.90 -3.94
N THR A 84 -1.65 2.94 -3.17
CA THR A 84 -0.26 2.97 -2.68
C THR A 84 0.80 2.74 -3.78
N ILE A 85 0.38 2.39 -5.00
CA ILE A 85 1.26 2.33 -6.18
C ILE A 85 1.88 3.71 -6.49
N PHE A 86 1.13 4.80 -6.31
CA PHE A 86 1.65 6.15 -6.57
C PHE A 86 2.77 6.58 -5.60
N PRO A 87 2.63 6.43 -4.27
CA PRO A 87 3.75 6.67 -3.36
C PRO A 87 4.95 5.74 -3.62
N MET A 88 4.73 4.49 -4.04
CA MET A 88 5.81 3.60 -4.51
C MET A 88 6.56 4.19 -5.72
N ILE A 89 5.84 4.66 -6.73
CA ILE A 89 6.42 5.30 -7.92
C ILE A 89 7.15 6.60 -7.52
N PHE A 90 6.58 7.39 -6.61
CA PHE A 90 7.21 8.59 -6.06
C PHE A 90 8.56 8.23 -5.40
N GLY A 91 8.58 7.18 -4.58
CA GLY A 91 9.80 6.62 -4.00
C GLY A 91 10.83 6.19 -5.05
N ALA A 92 10.42 5.49 -6.10
CA ALA A 92 11.32 5.05 -7.17
C ALA A 92 12.02 6.21 -7.87
N MET A 93 11.32 7.32 -8.07
CA MET A 93 11.88 8.52 -8.69
C MET A 93 12.87 9.27 -7.81
N ALA A 94 12.90 9.01 -6.50
CA ALA A 94 13.81 9.66 -5.54
C ALA A 94 15.29 9.54 -5.91
N ILE A 95 15.66 8.36 -6.40
CA ILE A 95 17.05 8.01 -6.72
C ILE A 95 17.21 7.85 -8.24
N SER A 96 16.32 7.12 -8.91
CA SER A 96 16.40 6.93 -10.37
C SER A 96 16.32 8.25 -11.14
N GLY A 97 15.59 9.25 -10.61
CA GLY A 97 15.50 10.60 -11.19
C GLY A 97 16.83 11.36 -11.14
N GLU A 98 17.62 11.17 -10.08
CA GLU A 98 18.94 11.81 -9.97
C GLU A 98 20.02 11.09 -10.77
N ILE A 99 19.95 9.76 -10.81
CA ILE A 99 20.86 8.97 -11.62
C ILE A 99 20.64 9.30 -13.10
N SER A 100 19.39 9.33 -13.55
CA SER A 100 19.07 9.64 -14.96
C SER A 100 19.47 11.06 -15.38
N ARG A 101 19.39 12.03 -14.46
CA ARG A 101 19.80 13.42 -14.71
C ARG A 101 21.27 13.72 -14.36
N ARG A 102 22.04 12.71 -13.92
CA ARG A 102 23.44 12.85 -13.45
C ARG A 102 23.62 13.87 -12.31
N THR A 103 22.56 14.16 -11.56
CA THR A 103 22.61 15.07 -10.40
C THR A 103 22.97 14.33 -9.11
N ILE A 104 23.06 13.00 -9.13
CA ILE A 104 23.46 12.22 -7.96
C ILE A 104 24.94 12.47 -7.56
N THR A 105 25.80 12.77 -8.54
CA THR A 105 27.23 13.07 -8.33
C THR A 105 27.44 14.25 -7.39
N THR A 106 26.71 15.35 -7.63
CA THR A 106 26.81 16.56 -6.79
C THR A 106 26.31 16.30 -5.38
N THR A 107 25.29 15.46 -5.22
CA THR A 107 24.77 15.04 -3.91
C THR A 107 25.82 14.25 -3.14
N PHE A 108 26.53 13.31 -3.78
CA PHE A 108 27.58 12.53 -3.12
C PHE A 108 28.87 13.30 -2.83
N LEU A 109 29.21 14.30 -3.65
CA LEU A 109 30.37 15.17 -3.37
C LEU A 109 30.12 16.14 -2.21
N THR A 110 28.86 16.47 -1.94
CA THR A 110 28.47 17.39 -0.84
C THR A 110 28.08 16.67 0.45
N ALA A 111 27.70 15.38 0.36
CA ALA A 111 27.37 14.58 1.52
C ALA A 111 28.63 14.00 2.21
N PRO A 112 28.61 13.80 3.55
CA PRO A 112 29.71 13.18 4.28
C PRO A 112 30.03 11.75 3.83
N SER A 113 29.04 11.03 3.32
CA SER A 113 29.20 9.74 2.64
C SER A 113 27.98 9.43 1.79
N ARG A 114 28.12 8.50 0.83
CA ARG A 114 27.01 8.03 -0.01
C ARG A 114 25.84 7.47 0.83
N MET A 115 26.14 6.76 1.92
CA MET A 115 25.12 6.21 2.81
C MET A 115 24.29 7.29 3.50
N HIS A 116 24.92 8.37 3.97
CA HIS A 116 24.19 9.47 4.63
C HIS A 116 23.22 10.17 3.65
N ALA A 117 23.63 10.34 2.39
CA ALA A 117 22.75 10.88 1.36
C ALA A 117 21.53 9.99 1.09
N LEU A 118 21.73 8.67 0.96
CA LEU A 118 20.63 7.72 0.73
C LEU A 118 19.69 7.62 1.93
N LEU A 119 20.21 7.61 3.16
CA LEU A 119 19.39 7.60 4.38
C LEU A 119 18.59 8.90 4.53
N ALA A 120 19.18 10.06 4.20
CA ALA A 120 18.46 11.33 4.25
C ALA A 120 17.28 11.33 3.26
N LYS A 121 17.50 10.81 2.05
CA LYS A 121 16.42 10.56 1.09
C LYS A 121 15.36 9.64 1.68
N MET A 122 15.76 8.48 2.19
CA MET A 122 14.83 7.52 2.78
C MET A 122 13.94 8.16 3.85
N LEU A 123 14.50 8.95 4.77
CA LEU A 123 13.73 9.65 5.80
C LEU A 123 12.73 10.66 5.23
N VAL A 124 13.14 11.45 4.23
CA VAL A 124 12.24 12.41 3.56
C VAL A 124 11.11 11.68 2.84
N TYR A 125 11.41 10.56 2.18
CA TYR A 125 10.43 9.79 1.45
C TYR A 125 9.51 8.97 2.36
N VAL A 126 9.96 8.57 3.56
CA VAL A 126 9.08 8.03 4.62
C VAL A 126 8.04 9.08 5.03
N LEU A 127 8.46 10.33 5.25
CA LEU A 127 7.52 11.42 5.56
C LEU A 127 6.51 11.63 4.44
N TRP A 128 6.96 11.66 3.18
CA TRP A 128 6.06 11.78 2.03
C TRP A 128 5.13 10.59 1.89
N GLY A 129 5.60 9.35 2.11
CA GLY A 129 4.77 8.16 2.13
C GLY A 129 3.63 8.28 3.16
N ALA A 130 3.92 8.84 4.34
CA ALA A 130 2.89 9.12 5.34
C ALA A 130 1.86 10.17 4.86
N ILE A 131 2.32 11.26 4.24
CA ILE A 131 1.45 12.29 3.66
C ILE A 131 0.55 11.70 2.58
N TYR A 132 1.09 10.85 1.70
CA TYR A 132 0.31 10.14 0.69
C TYR A 132 -0.72 9.21 1.32
N GLY A 133 -0.35 8.45 2.35
CA GLY A 133 -1.30 7.57 3.04
C GLY A 133 -2.45 8.32 3.72
N LEU A 134 -2.16 9.47 4.33
CA LEU A 134 -3.20 10.35 4.88
C LEU A 134 -4.11 10.91 3.78
N ALA A 135 -3.54 11.34 2.65
CA ALA A 135 -4.33 11.80 1.51
C ALA A 135 -5.21 10.68 0.95
N ILE A 136 -4.66 9.48 0.74
CA ILE A 136 -5.42 8.30 0.29
C ILE A 136 -6.61 8.06 1.22
N MET A 137 -6.36 7.99 2.52
CA MET A 137 -7.41 7.69 3.49
C MET A 137 -8.48 8.79 3.56
N LEU A 138 -8.07 10.06 3.46
CA LEU A 138 -8.99 11.20 3.43
C LEU A 138 -9.94 11.11 2.23
N PHE A 139 -9.40 10.96 1.02
CA PHE A 139 -10.21 10.95 -0.20
C PHE A 139 -11.02 9.65 -0.36
N LEU A 140 -10.43 8.51 0.01
CA LEU A 140 -11.14 7.24 0.10
C LEU A 140 -12.32 7.34 1.07
N GLY A 141 -12.08 7.89 2.27
CA GLY A 141 -13.10 8.05 3.29
C GLY A 141 -14.25 8.96 2.83
N ILE A 142 -13.93 10.08 2.19
CA ILE A 142 -14.95 10.96 1.56
C ILE A 142 -15.80 10.17 0.57
N GLY A 143 -15.18 9.38 -0.32
CA GLY A 143 -15.90 8.60 -1.33
C GLY A 143 -16.87 7.58 -0.71
N VAL A 144 -16.39 6.82 0.28
CA VAL A 144 -17.21 5.81 0.97
C VAL A 144 -18.35 6.44 1.75
N VAL A 145 -18.10 7.53 2.49
CA VAL A 145 -19.12 8.23 3.29
C VAL A 145 -20.23 8.84 2.43
N ILE A 146 -19.93 9.28 1.21
CA ILE A 146 -20.94 9.82 0.28
C ILE A 146 -21.88 8.74 -0.25
N THR A 147 -21.40 7.50 -0.36
CA THR A 147 -22.06 6.43 -1.11
C THR A 147 -22.49 5.23 -0.28
N SER A 148 -22.24 5.23 1.04
CA SER A 148 -22.63 4.12 1.92
C SER A 148 -23.59 4.61 2.99
N ASP A 149 -24.47 3.72 3.45
CA ASP A 149 -25.32 4.01 4.59
C ASP A 149 -24.53 3.98 5.90
N SER A 150 -25.01 4.72 6.91
CA SER A 150 -24.29 4.90 8.18
C SER A 150 -24.00 3.60 8.92
N GLY A 151 -24.86 2.58 8.77
CA GLY A 151 -24.65 1.24 9.35
C GLY A 151 -23.51 0.44 8.70
N GLN A 152 -23.18 0.74 7.44
CA GLN A 152 -22.16 0.04 6.66
C GLN A 152 -20.76 0.67 6.80
N LEU A 153 -20.67 1.80 7.51
CA LEU A 153 -19.40 2.48 7.74
C LEU A 153 -18.59 1.81 8.86
N PRO A 154 -17.25 1.87 8.79
CA PRO A 154 -16.42 1.56 9.93
C PRO A 154 -16.82 2.41 11.13
N ASP A 155 -16.72 1.84 12.32
CA ASP A 155 -16.81 2.61 13.56
C ASP A 155 -15.54 3.46 13.75
N ALA A 156 -15.49 4.29 14.81
CA ALA A 156 -14.34 5.14 15.07
C ALA A 156 -13.02 4.34 15.21
N GLY A 157 -13.07 3.15 15.82
CA GLY A 157 -11.94 2.25 15.92
C GLY A 157 -11.50 1.71 14.55
N GLY A 158 -12.45 1.26 13.73
CA GLY A 158 -12.19 0.80 12.36
C GLY A 158 -11.58 1.88 11.46
N TRP A 159 -12.08 3.13 11.52
CA TRP A 159 -11.48 4.25 10.79
C TRP A 159 -10.04 4.53 11.24
N ALA A 160 -9.78 4.52 12.55
CA ALA A 160 -8.44 4.73 13.08
C ALA A 160 -7.47 3.63 12.64
N MET A 161 -7.91 2.37 12.68
CA MET A 161 -7.09 1.22 12.29
C MET A 161 -6.81 1.22 10.78
N LEU A 162 -7.82 1.43 9.94
CA LEU A 162 -7.63 1.55 8.49
C LEU A 162 -6.72 2.72 8.12
N THR A 163 -6.82 3.85 8.82
CA THR A 163 -5.93 5.00 8.61
C THR A 163 -4.48 4.64 8.95
N LEU A 164 -4.25 4.00 10.10
CA LEU A 164 -2.92 3.57 10.53
C LEU A 164 -2.28 2.65 9.48
N VAL A 165 -3.04 1.65 9.04
CA VAL A 165 -2.56 0.63 8.12
C VAL A 165 -2.38 1.21 6.70
N CYS A 166 -3.22 2.14 6.27
CA CYS A 166 -3.04 2.88 5.02
C CYS A 166 -1.76 3.73 5.02
N VAL A 167 -1.51 4.45 6.12
CA VAL A 167 -0.29 5.25 6.31
C VAL A 167 0.94 4.36 6.32
N LEU A 168 0.90 3.27 7.08
CA LEU A 168 2.01 2.31 7.14
C LEU A 168 2.27 1.66 5.78
N SER A 169 1.23 1.22 5.08
CA SER A 169 1.33 0.65 3.74
C SER A 169 1.96 1.65 2.76
N SER A 170 1.52 2.91 2.79
CA SER A 170 2.07 3.96 1.93
C SER A 170 3.54 4.29 2.22
N ILE A 171 3.94 4.30 3.50
CA ILE A 171 5.34 4.44 3.90
C ILE A 171 6.17 3.28 3.33
N LEU A 172 5.73 2.04 3.58
CA LEU A 172 6.42 0.84 3.16
C LEU A 172 6.55 0.74 1.63
N MET A 173 5.47 1.03 0.91
CA MET A 173 5.45 1.09 -0.55
C MET A 173 6.42 2.15 -1.08
N THR A 174 6.46 3.33 -0.46
CA THR A 174 7.43 4.37 -0.83
C THR A 174 8.87 3.90 -0.60
N MET A 175 9.14 3.30 0.57
CA MET A 175 10.46 2.74 0.92
C MET A 175 10.92 1.68 -0.09
N PHE A 176 10.02 0.77 -0.45
CA PHE A 176 10.26 -0.25 -1.46
C PHE A 176 10.59 0.39 -2.82
N GLY A 177 9.80 1.38 -3.22
CA GLY A 177 10.05 2.20 -4.40
C GLY A 177 11.44 2.82 -4.40
N VAL A 178 11.84 3.48 -3.31
CA VAL A 178 13.18 4.08 -3.15
C VAL A 178 14.28 3.03 -3.36
N GLY A 179 14.14 1.84 -2.78
CA GLY A 179 15.07 0.73 -2.98
C GLY A 179 15.18 0.32 -4.45
N VAL A 180 14.05 0.10 -5.14
CA VAL A 180 14.05 -0.28 -6.56
C VAL A 180 14.63 0.83 -7.43
N GLY A 181 14.32 2.09 -7.12
CA GLY A 181 14.88 3.26 -7.81
C GLY A 181 16.40 3.38 -7.68
N ALA A 182 16.99 2.83 -6.61
CA ALA A 182 18.44 2.73 -6.45
C ALA A 182 19.06 1.59 -7.27
N LEU A 183 18.33 0.47 -7.45
CA LEU A 183 18.77 -0.66 -8.27
C LEU A 183 18.71 -0.33 -9.77
N VAL A 184 17.68 0.38 -10.20
CA VAL A 184 17.39 0.63 -11.61
C VAL A 184 17.71 2.09 -11.97
N PRO A 185 18.85 2.37 -12.65
CA PRO A 185 19.32 3.73 -12.96
C PRO A 185 18.55 4.40 -14.11
N ASN A 186 17.26 4.08 -14.27
CA ASN A 186 16.37 4.60 -15.30
C ASN A 186 14.97 4.74 -14.71
N VAL A 187 14.41 5.96 -14.71
CA VAL A 187 13.08 6.25 -14.16
C VAL A 187 11.99 5.39 -14.83
N ALA A 188 11.96 5.38 -16.17
CA ALA A 188 10.97 4.61 -16.91
C ALA A 188 11.13 3.11 -16.65
N GLY A 189 12.37 2.62 -16.62
CA GLY A 189 12.66 1.22 -16.30
C GLY A 189 12.23 0.83 -14.90
N ALA A 190 12.46 1.68 -13.89
CA ALA A 190 12.07 1.43 -12.51
C ALA A 190 10.55 1.37 -12.36
N ILE A 191 9.83 2.31 -12.97
CA ILE A 191 8.36 2.36 -12.94
C ILE A 191 7.77 1.14 -13.64
N VAL A 192 8.24 0.82 -14.85
CA VAL A 192 7.76 -0.33 -15.61
C VAL A 192 8.03 -1.64 -14.85
N LEU A 193 9.21 -1.79 -14.26
CA LEU A 193 9.55 -2.97 -13.45
C LEU A 193 8.63 -3.12 -12.25
N LEU A 194 8.38 -2.04 -11.50
CA LEU A 194 7.47 -2.05 -10.34
C LEU A 194 6.04 -2.42 -10.77
N LEU A 195 5.52 -1.78 -11.81
CA LEU A 195 4.16 -2.03 -12.29
C LEU A 195 4.00 -3.46 -12.81
N ILE A 196 4.91 -3.93 -13.67
CA ILE A 196 4.85 -5.30 -14.19
C ILE A 196 4.98 -6.31 -13.06
N TYR A 197 5.84 -6.05 -12.07
CA TYR A 197 6.02 -6.96 -10.95
C TYR A 197 4.74 -7.09 -10.10
N PHE A 198 4.20 -5.97 -9.59
CA PHE A 198 3.03 -5.98 -8.70
C PHE A 198 1.72 -6.31 -9.41
N VAL A 199 1.54 -5.84 -10.66
CA VAL A 199 0.26 -5.99 -11.37
C VAL A 199 0.21 -7.29 -12.17
N VAL A 200 1.34 -7.79 -12.68
CA VAL A 200 1.36 -8.94 -13.59
C VAL A 200 2.10 -10.13 -12.99
N ILE A 201 3.40 -10.00 -12.77
CA ILE A 201 4.27 -11.15 -12.43
C ILE A 201 3.78 -11.81 -11.14
N GLU A 202 3.63 -11.04 -10.06
CA GLU A 202 3.29 -11.64 -8.78
C GLU A 202 1.86 -12.21 -8.76
N ASN A 203 0.90 -11.58 -9.47
CA ASN A 203 -0.45 -12.14 -9.60
C ASN A 203 -0.48 -13.45 -10.40
N VAL A 204 0.38 -13.60 -11.42
CA VAL A 204 0.57 -14.89 -12.11
C VAL A 204 1.17 -15.92 -11.15
N VAL A 205 2.17 -15.52 -10.35
CA VAL A 205 2.76 -16.39 -9.32
C VAL A 205 1.71 -16.82 -8.30
N HIS A 206 0.81 -15.93 -7.87
CA HIS A 206 -0.31 -16.29 -6.99
C HIS A 206 -1.18 -17.38 -7.61
N GLY A 207 -1.54 -17.25 -8.89
CA GLY A 207 -2.32 -18.27 -9.61
C GLY A 207 -1.61 -19.62 -9.68
N VAL A 208 -0.30 -19.62 -9.92
CA VAL A 208 0.52 -20.84 -9.93
C VAL A 208 0.60 -21.47 -8.53
N LEU A 209 0.83 -20.68 -7.49
CA LEU A 209 0.92 -21.17 -6.11
C LEU A 209 -0.43 -21.73 -5.62
N ALA A 210 -1.54 -21.09 -6.01
CA ALA A 210 -2.87 -21.60 -5.75
C ALA A 210 -3.12 -22.94 -6.48
N TYR A 211 -2.70 -23.06 -7.73
CA TYR A 211 -2.76 -24.31 -8.50
C TYR A 211 -1.93 -25.44 -7.86
N LEU A 212 -0.75 -25.11 -7.33
CA LEU A 212 0.12 -26.04 -6.62
C LEU A 212 -0.32 -26.34 -5.17
N GLN A 213 -1.48 -25.83 -4.74
CA GLN A 213 -2.05 -26.03 -3.40
C GLN A 213 -1.13 -25.56 -2.26
N VAL A 214 -0.34 -24.51 -2.51
CA VAL A 214 0.54 -23.88 -1.50
C VAL A 214 0.24 -22.37 -1.34
N PRO A 215 -1.02 -21.98 -1.11
CA PRO A 215 -1.42 -20.57 -1.04
C PRO A 215 -0.77 -19.81 0.14
N ALA A 216 -0.34 -20.50 1.19
CA ALA A 216 0.35 -19.90 2.33
C ALA A 216 1.63 -19.14 1.95
N VAL A 217 2.28 -19.51 0.83
CA VAL A 217 3.50 -18.83 0.34
C VAL A 217 3.16 -17.44 -0.20
N ILE A 218 1.94 -17.22 -0.68
CA ILE A 218 1.49 -15.94 -1.26
C ILE A 218 1.68 -14.81 -0.24
N GLY A 219 1.27 -15.03 1.02
CA GLY A 219 1.40 -14.02 2.08
C GLY A 219 2.84 -13.59 2.39
N PHE A 220 3.85 -14.33 1.94
CA PHE A 220 5.27 -13.98 2.14
C PHE A 220 5.89 -13.24 0.96
N LEU A 221 5.21 -13.18 -0.18
CA LEU A 221 5.67 -12.41 -1.34
C LEU A 221 5.43 -10.90 -1.13
N PRO A 222 6.14 -9.99 -1.84
CA PRO A 222 5.98 -8.55 -1.66
C PRO A 222 4.55 -8.03 -1.86
N ASN A 223 3.88 -8.34 -2.97
CA ASN A 223 2.47 -7.98 -3.19
C ASN A 223 1.56 -8.71 -2.18
N GLY A 224 1.77 -10.00 -1.92
CA GLY A 224 0.96 -10.73 -0.94
C GLY A 224 1.04 -10.17 0.48
N SER A 225 2.24 -9.81 0.94
CA SER A 225 2.45 -9.23 2.28
C SER A 225 1.94 -7.79 2.41
N ILE A 226 2.05 -6.93 1.38
CA ILE A 226 1.44 -5.59 1.45
C ILE A 226 -0.09 -5.66 1.37
N ASN A 227 -0.66 -6.58 0.57
CA ASN A 227 -2.11 -6.77 0.55
C ASN A 227 -2.62 -7.38 1.85
N GLY A 228 -1.85 -8.27 2.49
CA GLY A 228 -2.13 -8.83 3.80
C GLY A 228 -2.18 -7.77 4.91
N LEU A 229 -1.31 -6.76 4.82
CA LEU A 229 -1.28 -5.65 5.78
C LEU A 229 -2.65 -4.94 5.89
N THR A 230 -3.31 -4.64 4.77
CA THR A 230 -4.60 -3.94 4.74
C THR A 230 -5.79 -4.90 4.73
N GLY A 231 -5.70 -6.00 3.99
CA GLY A 231 -6.79 -6.94 3.81
C GLY A 231 -7.10 -7.73 5.08
N SER A 232 -6.10 -8.14 5.86
CA SER A 232 -6.34 -8.83 7.14
C SER A 232 -7.08 -7.92 8.12
N VAL A 233 -6.73 -6.62 8.19
CA VAL A 233 -7.47 -5.64 9.02
C VAL A 233 -8.92 -5.47 8.57
N ALA A 234 -9.19 -5.43 7.27
CA ALA A 234 -10.56 -5.34 6.79
C ALA A 234 -11.40 -6.57 7.17
N VAL A 235 -10.80 -7.77 7.12
CA VAL A 235 -11.45 -9.01 7.57
C VAL A 235 -11.67 -9.00 9.07
N ASP A 236 -10.66 -8.64 9.87
CA ASP A 236 -10.77 -8.55 11.33
C ASP A 236 -11.88 -7.57 11.75
N LEU A 237 -11.97 -6.41 11.08
CA LEU A 237 -13.02 -5.41 11.32
C LEU A 237 -14.40 -5.94 10.90
N PHE A 238 -14.49 -6.65 9.78
CA PHE A 238 -15.75 -7.26 9.34
C PHE A 238 -16.22 -8.33 10.33
N LEU A 239 -15.32 -9.22 10.75
CA LEU A 239 -15.60 -10.27 11.72
C LEU A 239 -15.89 -9.71 13.12
N SER A 240 -15.34 -8.55 13.49
CA SER A 240 -15.69 -7.90 14.76
C SER A 240 -17.15 -7.46 14.84
N SER A 241 -17.78 -7.21 13.68
CA SER A 241 -19.22 -6.93 13.57
C SER A 241 -20.06 -8.18 13.25
N ALA A 242 -19.44 -9.26 12.78
CA ALA A 242 -20.10 -10.52 12.50
C ALA A 242 -20.01 -11.49 13.70
N GLY A 243 -20.83 -12.54 13.70
CA GLY A 243 -20.73 -13.64 14.66
C GLY A 243 -19.48 -14.50 14.44
N VAL A 244 -19.42 -15.65 15.11
CA VAL A 244 -18.30 -16.60 14.95
C VAL A 244 -18.41 -17.28 13.58
N VAL A 245 -17.45 -17.00 12.71
CA VAL A 245 -17.39 -17.57 11.35
C VAL A 245 -16.37 -18.71 11.31
N PRO A 246 -16.66 -19.85 10.66
CA PRO A 246 -15.70 -20.92 10.44
C PRO A 246 -14.48 -20.48 9.63
N THR A 247 -13.34 -21.13 9.90
CA THR A 247 -12.05 -20.78 9.32
C THR A 247 -12.02 -20.86 7.80
N GLU A 248 -12.79 -21.77 7.18
CA GLU A 248 -12.82 -21.87 5.70
C GLU A 248 -13.42 -20.62 5.05
N ILE A 249 -14.37 -19.96 5.72
CA ILE A 249 -15.00 -18.75 5.19
C ILE A 249 -14.14 -17.53 5.48
N GLU A 250 -13.44 -17.51 6.61
CA GLU A 250 -12.42 -16.48 6.86
C GLU A 250 -11.37 -16.46 5.74
N ASP A 251 -10.90 -17.63 5.28
CA ASP A 251 -9.96 -17.72 4.15
C ASP A 251 -10.55 -17.15 2.85
N VAL A 252 -11.83 -17.37 2.59
CA VAL A 252 -12.54 -16.79 1.45
C VAL A 252 -12.65 -15.27 1.59
N LEU A 253 -13.01 -14.76 2.77
CA LEU A 253 -13.09 -13.32 3.04
C LEU A 253 -11.71 -12.65 2.90
N ARG A 254 -10.64 -13.30 3.39
CA ARG A 254 -9.25 -12.88 3.19
C ARG A 254 -8.91 -12.85 1.70
N ALA A 255 -9.30 -13.85 0.92
CA ALA A 255 -9.07 -13.85 -0.52
C ALA A 255 -9.81 -12.70 -1.24
N ILE A 256 -11.06 -12.41 -0.86
CA ILE A 256 -11.84 -11.27 -1.39
C ILE A 256 -11.15 -9.95 -1.05
N ALA A 257 -10.70 -9.78 0.21
CA ALA A 257 -9.94 -8.62 0.67
C ALA A 257 -8.55 -8.47 0.02
N GLY A 258 -8.07 -9.51 -0.68
CA GLY A 258 -6.75 -9.54 -1.32
C GLY A 258 -5.63 -10.07 -0.42
N ALA A 259 -5.97 -10.54 0.76
CA ALA A 259 -5.10 -11.12 1.77
C ALA A 259 -5.03 -12.66 1.68
N ALA A 260 -5.12 -13.23 0.47
CA ALA A 260 -5.08 -14.68 0.28
C ALA A 260 -3.75 -15.27 0.80
N GLY A 261 -3.82 -16.21 1.74
CA GLY A 261 -2.64 -16.79 2.40
C GLY A 261 -1.85 -15.80 3.25
N ALA A 262 -2.39 -14.60 3.50
CA ALA A 262 -1.76 -13.61 4.34
C ALA A 262 -1.88 -13.98 5.81
N GLN A 263 -0.84 -13.61 6.55
CA GLN A 263 -0.80 -13.71 8.00
C GLN A 263 -1.57 -12.54 8.63
N ASP A 264 -1.52 -12.42 9.95
CA ASP A 264 -1.94 -11.21 10.65
C ASP A 264 -1.32 -9.96 10.03
N TRP A 265 -2.05 -8.85 10.10
CA TRP A 265 -1.65 -7.59 9.47
C TRP A 265 -0.24 -7.13 9.90
N TRP A 266 0.09 -7.30 11.18
CA TRP A 266 1.37 -6.87 11.74
C TRP A 266 2.54 -7.72 11.22
N LEU A 267 2.34 -9.04 11.09
CA LEU A 267 3.34 -9.95 10.55
C LEU A 267 3.54 -9.69 9.06
N SER A 268 2.45 -9.47 8.33
CA SER A 268 2.48 -9.06 6.92
C SER A 268 3.26 -7.76 6.73
N GLY A 269 3.08 -6.78 7.62
CA GLY A 269 3.87 -5.54 7.64
C GLY A 269 5.37 -5.76 7.89
N ILE A 270 5.74 -6.67 8.81
CA ILE A 270 7.14 -7.01 9.08
C ILE A 270 7.78 -7.71 7.87
N VAL A 271 7.07 -8.64 7.24
CA VAL A 271 7.54 -9.34 6.04
C VAL A 271 7.82 -8.33 4.92
N PHE A 272 6.89 -7.41 4.67
CA PHE A 272 7.08 -6.40 3.64
C PHE A 272 8.21 -5.41 3.99
N LEU A 273 8.35 -5.03 5.26
CA LEU A 273 9.49 -4.23 5.72
C LEU A 273 10.83 -4.95 5.45
N GLY A 274 10.88 -6.28 5.63
CA GLY A 274 12.00 -7.12 5.27
C GLY A 274 12.34 -7.00 3.78
N TRP A 275 11.34 -7.11 2.90
CA TRP A 275 11.52 -6.90 1.45
C TRP A 275 12.02 -5.50 1.11
N ALA A 276 11.42 -4.45 1.68
CA ALA A 276 11.87 -3.08 1.48
C ALA A 276 13.33 -2.89 1.93
N GLY A 277 13.73 -3.50 3.05
CA GLY A 277 15.09 -3.50 3.56
C GLY A 277 16.07 -4.21 2.62
N VAL A 278 15.73 -5.40 2.12
CA VAL A 278 16.55 -6.17 1.17
C VAL A 278 16.78 -5.39 -0.11
N VAL A 279 15.71 -4.84 -0.69
CA VAL A 279 15.79 -4.07 -1.94
C VAL A 279 16.60 -2.78 -1.74
N PHE A 280 16.41 -2.08 -0.63
CA PHE A 280 17.19 -0.89 -0.30
C PHE A 280 18.67 -1.21 -0.09
N ALA A 281 19.00 -2.28 0.63
CA ALA A 281 20.38 -2.73 0.83
C ALA A 281 21.06 -3.12 -0.49
N GLY A 282 20.35 -3.82 -1.38
CA GLY A 282 20.82 -4.12 -2.72
C GLY A 282 21.07 -2.85 -3.55
N GLY A 283 20.14 -1.90 -3.53
CA GLY A 283 20.27 -0.61 -4.20
C GLY A 283 21.46 0.21 -3.69
N TRP A 284 21.69 0.20 -2.38
CA TRP A 284 22.87 0.82 -1.78
C TRP A 284 24.17 0.16 -2.23
N ALA A 285 24.24 -1.18 -2.23
CA ALA A 285 25.43 -1.92 -2.66
C ALA A 285 25.80 -1.62 -4.12
N VAL A 286 24.81 -1.57 -5.02
CA VAL A 286 25.02 -1.22 -6.44
C VAL A 286 25.49 0.24 -6.59
N THR A 287 24.99 1.15 -5.76
CA THR A 287 25.35 2.57 -5.82
C THR A 287 26.77 2.84 -5.25
N GLN A 288 27.26 1.97 -4.36
CA GLN A 288 28.64 2.03 -3.85
C GLN A 288 29.66 1.64 -4.91
N SER A 289 29.38 0.60 -5.70
CA SER A 289 30.35 0.01 -6.63
C SER A 289 30.47 0.73 -7.98
N LYS A 290 29.55 1.65 -8.30
CA LYS A 290 29.59 2.40 -9.56
C LYS A 290 30.50 3.62 -9.44
N ASP A 291 31.42 3.75 -10.40
CA ASP A 291 32.10 5.00 -10.69
C ASP A 291 31.10 5.98 -11.29
N ILE A 292 31.05 7.18 -10.70
CA ILE A 292 30.06 8.20 -11.04
C ILE A 292 30.78 9.28 -11.83
N THR A 293 30.85 9.09 -13.16
CA THR A 293 31.33 10.09 -14.13
C THR A 293 30.17 10.79 -14.81
#